data_AF-A0A2T4S5H5-F1
#
_entry.id   AF-A0A2T4S5H5-F1
#
_cell.length_a   1.000
_cell.length_b   1.000
_cell.length_c   1.000
_cell.angle_alpha   90.00
_cell.angle_beta   90.00
_cell.angle_gamma   90.00
#
_symmetry.space_group_name_H-M   'P 1'
#
loop_
_entity.id
_entity.type
_entity.pdbx_description
1 polymer ?
#
loop_
_entity_poly.entity_id
_entity_poly.type
_entity_poly.pdbx_seq_one_letter_code
_entity_poly.pdbx_strand_id
1 'polypeptide(L)'
;LCLDATTGQNAVSQARNFKDVTNVTGIVLTKLDGTAKGGIVLAIRNELHIPVKYVGLGEQLDDLQPFDPESYVYGLFADMIEQTVEEHQEEAAETTENDGDTPDEQT
;
A
#
# COMPACT_ATOMS: atom_id res chain seq x y z
N LEU A 1 21.33 3.62 1.17
CA LEU A 1 21.32 2.39 0.34
C LEU A 1 20.14 2.47 -0.62
N CYS A 2 20.34 2.24 -1.92
CA CYS A 2 19.26 2.22 -2.90
C CYS A 2 18.88 0.77 -3.21
N LEU A 3 17.60 0.45 -3.23
CA LEU A 3 17.06 -0.89 -3.49
C LEU A 3 15.97 -0.84 -4.55
N ASP A 4 15.90 -1.87 -5.39
CA ASP A 4 14.87 -2.05 -6.41
C ASP A 4 13.70 -2.86 -5.83
N ALA A 5 12.52 -2.23 -5.71
CA ALA A 5 11.33 -2.84 -5.13
C ALA A 5 10.83 -4.07 -5.92
N THR A 6 11.09 -4.12 -7.24
CA THR A 6 10.65 -5.22 -8.10
C THR A 6 11.35 -6.53 -7.79
N THR A 7 12.52 -6.46 -7.15
CA THR A 7 13.35 -7.63 -6.87
C THR A 7 12.89 -8.42 -5.63
N GLY A 8 11.90 -7.92 -4.87
CA GLY A 8 11.29 -8.63 -3.75
C GLY A 8 12.30 -9.12 -2.72
N GLN A 9 12.33 -10.42 -2.42
CA GLN A 9 13.24 -11.01 -1.43
C GLN A 9 14.74 -10.82 -1.76
N ASN A 10 15.08 -10.61 -3.03
CA ASN A 10 16.47 -10.34 -3.41
C ASN A 10 16.93 -8.97 -2.88
N ALA A 11 16.04 -7.97 -2.81
CA ALA A 11 16.35 -6.67 -2.20
C ALA A 11 16.69 -6.82 -0.70
N VAL A 12 15.96 -7.68 0.02
CA VAL A 12 16.19 -7.93 1.45
C VAL A 12 17.58 -8.54 1.67
N SER A 13 17.92 -9.57 0.90
CA SER A 13 19.25 -10.21 0.96
C SER A 13 20.37 -9.23 0.62
N GLN A 14 20.20 -8.42 -0.43
CA GLN A 14 21.19 -7.42 -0.82
C GLN A 14 21.42 -6.38 0.29
N ALA A 15 20.34 -5.95 0.94
CA ALA A 15 20.40 -4.97 2.00
C ALA A 15 20.99 -5.50 3.31
N ARG A 16 20.77 -6.79 3.62
CA ARG A 16 21.46 -7.51 4.71
C ARG A 16 22.98 -7.51 4.47
N ASN A 17 23.41 -7.96 3.30
CA ASN A 17 24.83 -7.98 2.96
C ASN A 17 25.48 -6.60 3.00
N PHE A 18 24.76 -5.56 2.58
CA PHE A 18 25.28 -4.18 2.60
C PHE A 18 25.44 -3.64 4.02
N LYS A 19 24.52 -3.98 4.93
CA LYS A 19 24.57 -3.59 6.34
C LYS A 19 25.81 -4.15 7.05
N ASP A 20 26.23 -5.36 6.69
CA ASP A 20 27.42 -5.99 7.27
C ASP A 20 28.73 -5.33 6.79
N VAL A 21 28.70 -4.67 5.63
CA VAL A 21 29.86 -3.99 5.03
C VAL A 21 29.97 -2.53 5.50
N THR A 22 28.85 -1.85 5.74
CA THR A 22 28.86 -0.44 6.13
C THR A 22 27.60 -0.02 6.91
N ASN A 23 27.73 1.03 7.71
CA ASN A 23 26.61 1.60 8.47
C ASN A 23 25.64 2.32 7.55
N VAL A 24 24.52 1.66 7.25
CA VAL A 24 23.42 2.23 6.49
C VAL A 24 22.43 2.93 7.44
N THR A 25 22.21 4.23 7.23
CA THR A 25 21.29 5.05 8.06
C THR A 25 19.91 5.26 7.44
N GLY A 26 19.72 4.80 6.20
CA GLY A 26 18.46 4.96 5.47
C GLY A 26 18.45 4.27 4.12
N ILE A 27 17.24 3.94 3.68
CA ILE A 27 16.97 3.25 2.42
C ILE A 27 16.20 4.16 1.47
N VAL A 28 16.57 4.13 0.20
CA VAL A 28 15.79 4.65 -0.93
C VAL A 28 15.25 3.45 -1.69
N LEU A 29 13.93 3.37 -1.85
CA LEU A 29 13.29 2.31 -2.64
C LEU A 29 12.88 2.85 -3.99
N THR A 30 13.20 2.15 -5.07
CA THR A 30 12.89 2.57 -6.45
C THR A 30 11.90 1.62 -7.10
N LYS A 31 11.22 2.09 -8.15
CA LYS A 31 10.26 1.30 -8.95
C LYS A 31 9.07 0.79 -8.13
N LEU A 32 8.54 1.61 -7.23
CA LEU A 32 7.43 1.21 -6.37
C LEU A 32 6.09 1.17 -7.13
N ASP A 33 5.98 1.99 -8.17
CA ASP A 33 4.85 2.12 -9.11
C ASP A 33 4.51 0.85 -9.89
N GLY A 34 5.52 0.06 -10.26
CA GLY A 34 5.33 -1.16 -11.05
C GLY A 34 5.12 -2.44 -10.23
N THR A 35 5.03 -2.35 -8.90
CA THR A 35 5.09 -3.54 -8.04
C THR A 35 3.76 -3.91 -7.39
N ALA A 36 3.21 -5.05 -7.77
CA ALA A 36 2.12 -5.77 -7.06
C ALA A 36 2.54 -6.29 -5.66
N LYS A 37 3.61 -5.72 -5.08
CA LYS A 37 4.28 -6.19 -3.85
C LYS A 37 4.64 -5.01 -2.95
N GLY A 38 3.66 -4.16 -2.63
CA GLY A 38 3.77 -3.21 -1.53
C GLY A 38 3.98 -3.87 -0.14
N GLY A 39 4.21 -5.18 -0.07
CA GLY A 39 4.76 -5.82 1.13
C GLY A 39 6.28 -5.64 1.32
N ILE A 40 7.03 -5.22 0.28
CA ILE A 40 8.50 -5.22 0.36
C ILE A 40 9.06 -4.18 1.33
N VAL A 41 8.43 -3.02 1.44
CA VAL A 41 8.78 -1.98 2.42
C VAL A 41 8.68 -2.53 3.85
N LEU A 42 7.60 -3.27 4.13
CA LEU A 42 7.37 -3.92 5.43
C LEU A 42 8.43 -4.98 5.72
N ALA A 43 8.75 -5.84 4.74
CA ALA A 43 9.76 -6.88 4.89
C ALA A 43 11.16 -6.29 5.17
N ILE A 44 11.57 -5.27 4.40
CA ILE A 44 12.86 -4.59 4.58
C ILE A 44 12.94 -3.92 5.96
N ARG A 45 11.89 -3.22 6.39
CA ARG A 45 11.85 -2.59 7.71
C ARG A 45 11.97 -3.63 8.82
N ASN A 46 11.19 -4.71 8.74
CA ASN A 46 11.16 -5.77 9.75
C ASN A 46 12.50 -6.49 9.86
N GLU A 47 13.17 -6.75 8.73
CA GLU A 47 14.41 -7.52 8.74
C GLU A 47 15.62 -6.69 9.13
N LEU A 48 15.72 -5.46 8.61
CA LEU A 48 16.96 -4.68 8.71
C LEU A 48 16.94 -3.65 9.84
N HIS A 49 15.74 -3.25 10.29
CA HIS A 49 15.54 -2.18 11.27
C HIS A 49 16.10 -0.82 10.81
N ILE A 50 16.09 -0.57 9.50
CA ILE A 50 16.58 0.67 8.87
C ILE A 50 15.38 1.43 8.29
N PRO A 51 15.25 2.75 8.53
CA PRO A 51 14.14 3.51 7.98
C PRO A 51 14.25 3.69 6.46
N VAL A 52 13.12 3.56 5.78
CA VAL A 52 12.97 4.04 4.40
C VAL A 52 12.79 5.56 4.44
N LYS A 53 13.59 6.29 3.66
CA LYS A 53 13.61 7.76 3.63
C LYS A 53 12.97 8.33 2.37
N TYR A 54 13.12 7.63 1.24
CA TYR A 54 12.59 8.05 -0.05
C TYR A 54 12.05 6.86 -0.83
N VAL A 55 11.10 7.13 -1.71
CA VAL A 55 10.50 6.19 -2.65
C VAL A 55 10.47 6.79 -4.06
N GLY A 56 10.81 5.98 -5.06
CA GLY A 56 10.64 6.31 -6.48
C GLY A 56 9.34 5.71 -6.99
N LEU A 57 8.43 6.57 -7.45
CA LEU A 57 7.08 6.27 -7.90
C LEU A 57 6.95 6.30 -9.44
N GLY A 58 8.07 6.20 -10.15
CA GLY A 58 8.12 6.27 -11.60
C GLY A 58 9.55 6.48 -12.11
N GLU A 59 9.65 6.88 -13.38
CA GLU A 59 10.92 7.01 -14.11
C GLU A 59 11.39 8.46 -14.25
N GLN A 60 10.54 9.44 -13.95
CA GLN A 60 10.85 10.86 -14.10
C GLN A 60 11.65 11.37 -12.89
N LEU A 61 12.33 12.51 -13.09
CA LEU A 61 13.13 13.15 -12.02
C LEU A 61 12.27 13.54 -10.81
N ASP A 62 11.02 13.91 -11.05
CA ASP A 62 10.10 14.38 -10.00
C ASP A 62 9.42 13.22 -9.26
N ASP A 63 9.63 11.97 -9.68
CA ASP A 63 8.98 10.78 -9.09
C ASP A 63 9.68 10.28 -7.82
N LEU A 64 10.79 10.91 -7.41
CA LEU A 64 11.46 10.63 -6.14
C LEU A 64 10.84 11.48 -5.02
N GLN A 65 10.10 10.83 -4.13
CA GLN A 65 9.37 11.47 -3.05
C GLN A 65 9.88 11.03 -1.67
N PRO A 66 9.81 11.89 -0.64
CA PRO A 66 10.00 11.47 0.74
C PRO A 66 9.04 10.32 1.10
N PHE A 67 9.51 9.37 1.89
CA PHE A 67 8.66 8.25 2.32
C PHE A 67 7.69 8.70 3.42
N ASP A 68 6.39 8.56 3.14
CA ASP A 68 5.32 8.71 4.13
C ASP A 68 4.64 7.36 4.39
N PRO A 69 4.76 6.80 5.62
CA PRO A 69 4.12 5.54 5.98
C PRO A 69 2.59 5.56 5.87
N GLU A 70 1.94 6.69 6.15
CA GLU A 70 0.48 6.78 6.12
C GLU A 70 -0.03 6.69 4.68
N SER A 71 0.49 7.53 3.78
CA SER A 71 0.20 7.46 2.34
C SER A 71 0.53 6.10 1.75
N TYR A 72 1.61 5.46 2.21
CA TYR A 72 1.99 4.13 1.74
C TYR A 72 0.97 3.04 2.12
N VAL A 73 0.53 3.02 3.37
CA VAL A 73 -0.48 2.08 3.84
C VAL A 73 -1.80 2.34 3.12
N TYR A 74 -2.22 3.60 2.98
CA TYR A 74 -3.42 3.94 2.23
C TYR A 74 -3.35 3.40 0.80
N GLY A 75 -2.25 3.68 0.07
CA GLY A 75 -2.07 3.18 -1.29
C GLY A 75 -2.02 1.65 -1.40
N LEU A 76 -1.61 0.94 -0.35
CA LEU A 76 -1.60 -0.52 -0.32
C LEU A 76 -3.00 -1.14 -0.22
N PHE A 77 -3.94 -0.43 0.41
CA PHE A 77 -5.29 -0.91 0.69
C PHE A 77 -6.39 -0.13 -0.04
N ALA A 78 -6.03 0.83 -0.90
CA ALA A 78 -6.98 1.71 -1.60
C ALA A 78 -8.05 0.89 -2.34
N ASP A 79 -7.63 -0.07 -3.16
CA ASP A 79 -8.54 -0.93 -3.93
C ASP A 79 -9.50 -1.75 -3.03
N MET A 80 -9.03 -2.21 -1.87
CA MET A 80 -9.87 -2.97 -0.92
C MET A 80 -10.88 -2.05 -0.22
N ILE A 81 -10.48 -0.82 0.09
CA ILE A 81 -11.34 0.18 0.72
C ILE A 81 -12.45 0.59 -0.25
N GLU A 82 -12.11 0.87 -1.51
CA GLU A 82 -13.08 1.25 -2.55
C GLU A 82 -14.15 0.16 -2.75
N GLN A 83 -13.75 -1.10 -2.89
CA GLN A 83 -14.68 -2.24 -2.99
C GLN A 83 -15.60 -2.37 -1.77
N THR A 84 -15.06 -2.20 -0.56
CA THR A 84 -15.86 -2.30 0.67
C THR A 84 -16.90 -1.17 0.75
N VAL A 85 -16.55 0.04 0.30
CA VAL A 85 -17.45 1.21 0.33
C VAL A 85 -18.58 1.07 -0.69
N GLU A 86 -18.31 0.51 -1.87
CA GLU A 86 -19.32 0.22 -2.90
C GLU A 86 -20.32 -0.85 -2.41
N GLU A 87 -19.84 -1.96 -1.86
CA GLU A 87 -20.68 -3.04 -1.31
C GLU A 87 -21.64 -2.55 -0.20
N HIS A 88 -21.17 -1.66 0.68
CA HIS A 88 -22.02 -1.11 1.77
C HIS A 88 -23.00 -0.03 1.30
N GLN A 89 -22.76 0.63 0.16
CA GLN A 89 -23.72 1.58 -0.43
C GLN A 89 -24.85 0.85 -1.16
N GLU A 90 -24.56 -0.29 -1.79
CA GLU A 90 -25.56 -1.14 -2.46
C GLU A 90 -26.51 -1.80 -1.43
N GLU A 91 -25.98 -2.34 -0.32
CA GLU A 91 -26.83 -2.91 0.76
C GLU A 91 -27.73 -1.87 1.45
N ALA A 92 -27.27 -0.63 1.59
CA ALA A 92 -28.05 0.46 2.17
C ALA A 92 -29.16 0.98 1.24
N ALA A 93 -28.99 0.84 -0.08
CA ALA A 93 -30.02 1.20 -1.06
C ALA A 93 -31.12 0.14 -1.13
N GLU A 94 -30.78 -1.16 -1.14
CA GLU A 94 -31.76 -2.26 -1.19
C GLU A 94 -32.66 -2.35 0.05
N THR A 95 -32.21 -1.94 1.23
CA THR A 95 -33.02 -1.97 2.45
C THR A 95 -34.10 -0.88 2.51
N THR A 96 -33.99 0.20 1.74
CA THR A 96 -34.99 1.28 1.72
C THR A 96 -36.16 1.06 0.77
N GLU A 97 -36.05 0.09 -0.16
CA GLU A 97 -37.10 -0.18 -1.16
C GLU A 97 -38.16 -1.22 -0.70
N ASN A 98 -37.93 -1.97 0.38
CA ASN A 98 -38.82 -3.07 0.81
C ASN A 98 -39.85 -2.73 1.91
N ASP A 99 -39.86 -1.50 2.46
CA ASP A 99 -40.83 -1.08 3.50
C ASP A 99 -42.10 -0.41 2.93
N GLY A 100 -42.41 -0.65 1.65
CA GLY A 100 -43.47 0.02 0.89
C GLY A 100 -44.83 -0.68 0.80
N ASP A 101 -45.06 -1.83 1.45
CA ASP A 101 -46.34 -2.55 1.37
C ASP A 101 -46.97 -2.76 2.75
N THR A 102 -47.72 -1.74 3.21
CA THR A 102 -48.71 -1.94 4.28
C THR A 102 -50.02 -2.34 3.60
N PRO A 103 -50.62 -3.52 3.90
CA PRO A 103 -51.83 -3.97 3.23
C PRO A 103 -52.97 -2.99 3.51
N ASP A 104 -53.62 -2.56 2.41
CA ASP A 104 -54.84 -1.76 2.40
C ASP A 104 -55.91 -2.37 3.33
N GLU A 105 -56.21 -1.68 4.44
CA GLU A 105 -57.33 -1.99 5.34
C GLU A 105 -58.64 -1.69 4.60
N GLN A 106 -59.18 -2.69 3.88
CA GLN A 106 -60.54 -2.63 3.34
C GLN A 106 -61.58 -2.98 4.42
N THR A 107 -62.34 -1.94 4.76
CA THR A 107 -63.69 -1.85 5.36
C THR A 107 -64.52 -3.12 5.45
#